data_AF-A0AA35UZH0-F1
#
_entry.id   AF-A0AA35UZH0-F1
#
_cell.length_a   1.000
_cell.length_b   1.000
_cell.length_c   1.000
_cell.angle_alpha   90.00
_cell.angle_beta   90.00
_cell.angle_gamma   90.00
#
_symmetry.space_group_name_H-M   'P 1'
#
loop_
_entity.id
_entity.type
_entity.pdbx_description
1 polymer ?
#
loop_
_entity_poly.entity_id
_entity_poly.type
_entity_poly.pdbx_seq_one_letter_code
_entity_poly.pdbx_strand_id
1 'polypeptide(L)' 'PQSAILSAIIFNALIIIFLIPLSLTGVRYRPVGAAALLRRNLLAFGVGGVVAPFVGIKLIDLLVNALGIA' A
#
# COMPACT_ATOMS: atom_id res chain seq x y z
N PRO A 1 -1.62 14.69 -16.78
CA PRO A 1 -0.33 14.53 -16.06
C PRO A 1 -0.34 15.11 -14.64
N GLN A 2 -0.91 16.31 -14.44
CA GLN A 2 -0.99 16.91 -13.11
C GLN A 2 -1.88 16.12 -12.13
N SER A 3 -3.03 15.58 -12.58
CA SER A 3 -3.87 14.71 -11.75
C SER A 3 -3.12 13.49 -11.20
N ALA A 4 -2.32 12.82 -12.03
CA ALA A 4 -1.57 11.62 -11.62
C ALA A 4 -0.52 11.93 -10.53
N ILE A 5 0.15 13.08 -10.62
CA ILE A 5 1.11 13.54 -9.60
C ILE A 5 0.38 13.84 -8.29
N LEU A 6 -0.76 14.53 -8.35
CA LEU A 6 -1.58 14.88 -7.19
C LEU A 6 -2.12 13.63 -6.49
N SER A 7 -2.66 12.68 -7.25
CA SER A 7 -3.12 11.38 -6.77
C SER A 7 -2.00 10.56 -6.11
N ALA A 8 -0.78 10.58 -6.66
CA ALA A 8 0.38 9.91 -6.06
C ALA A 8 0.81 10.54 -4.72
N ILE A 9 0.74 11.87 -4.59
CA ILE A 9 1.05 12.58 -3.33
C ILE A 9 -0.02 12.27 -2.27
N ILE A 10 -1.31 12.35 -2.63
CA ILE A 10 -2.42 12.02 -1.73
C ILE A 10 -2.30 10.57 -1.25
N PHE A 11 -2.01 9.64 -2.17
CA PHE A 11 -1.82 8.23 -1.81
C PHE A 11 -0.68 8.05 -0.80
N ASN A 12 0.48 8.69 -1.01
CA ASN A 12 1.59 8.62 -0.07
C ASN A 12 1.24 9.17 1.32
N ALA A 13 0.45 10.25 1.40
CA ALA A 13 -0.01 10.79 2.68
C ALA A 13 -0.93 9.80 3.42
N LEU A 14 -1.85 9.15 2.70
CA LEU A 14 -2.78 8.18 3.27
C LEU A 14 -2.10 6.86 3.65
N ILE A 15 -1.23 6.32 2.79
CA ILE A 15 -0.61 5.00 3.00
C ILE A 15 0.24 4.99 4.27
N ILE A 16 0.89 6.10 4.62
CA ILE A 16 1.67 6.22 5.86
C ILE A 16 0.74 6.09 7.08
N ILE A 17 -0.40 6.79 7.09
CA ILE A 17 -1.38 6.72 8.20
C ILE A 17 -1.87 5.28 8.39
N PHE A 18 -2.14 4.55 7.30
CA PHE A 18 -2.55 3.15 7.36
C PHE A 18 -1.43 2.20 7.81
N LEU A 19 -0.17 2.48 7.46
CA LEU A 19 0.97 1.62 7.77
C LEU A 19 1.52 1.83 9.19
N ILE A 20 1.35 3.00 9.80
CA ILE A 20 1.76 3.28 11.18
C ILE A 20 1.19 2.25 12.19
N PRO A 21 -0.14 2.01 12.28
CA PRO A 21 -0.68 1.04 13.24
C PRO A 21 -0.24 -0.39 12.92
N LEU A 22 -0.09 -0.72 11.63
CA LEU A 22 0.42 -2.03 11.21
C LEU A 22 1.86 -2.24 11.68
N SER A 23 2.69 -1.19 11.64
CA SER A 23 4.07 -1.20 12.11
C SER A 23 4.17 -1.35 13.63
N LEU A 24 3.23 -0.75 14.37
CA LEU A 24 3.16 -0.84 15.84
C LEU A 24 2.66 -2.20 16.34
N THR A 25 1.77 -2.85 15.58
CA THR A 25 1.16 -4.13 15.99
C THR A 25 2.16 -5.30 15.91
N GLY A 26 3.25 -5.14 15.14
CA GLY A 26 4.28 -6.17 14.96
C GLY A 26 3.77 -7.38 14.17
N VAL A 27 4.68 -8.06 13.46
CA VAL A 27 4.32 -9.25 12.69
C VAL A 27 4.38 -10.46 13.63
N ARG A 28 3.27 -11.21 13.78
CA ARG A 28 3.25 -12.43 14.59
C ARG A 28 4.30 -13.42 14.08
N TYR A 29 5.37 -13.58 14.83
CA TYR A 29 6.43 -14.53 14.51
C TYR A 29 5.90 -15.97 14.68
N ARG A 30 6.01 -16.77 13.62
CA ARG A 30 5.74 -18.21 13.66
C ARG A 30 7.08 -18.95 13.53
N PRO A 31 7.38 -19.94 14.39
CA PRO A 31 8.58 -20.75 14.29
C PRO A 31 8.43 -21.71 13.08
N VAL A 32 8.75 -21.18 11.90
CA VAL A 32 8.85 -21.92 10.64
C VAL A 32 10.27 -21.72 10.13
N GLY A 33 10.79 -22.68 9.36
CA GLY A 33 12.13 -22.57 8.78
C GLY A 33 12.33 -21.23 8.04
N ALA A 34 13.48 -20.60 8.22
CA ALA A 34 13.76 -19.24 7.75
C ALA A 34 13.45 -19.04 6.25
N ALA A 35 13.79 -20.04 5.42
CA ALA A 35 13.49 -20.01 3.99
C ALA A 35 11.98 -20.00 3.67
N ALA A 36 11.19 -20.77 4.42
CA ALA A 36 9.74 -20.82 4.25
C ALA A 36 9.07 -19.51 4.74
N LEU A 37 9.57 -18.94 5.84
CA LEU A 37 9.10 -17.66 6.36
C LEU A 37 9.40 -16.51 5.38
N LEU A 38 10.64 -16.44 4.87
CA LEU A 38 11.06 -15.42 3.91
C LEU A 38 10.22 -15.47 2.63
N ARG A 39 10.01 -16.65 2.06
CA ARG A 39 9.22 -16.81 0.84
C ARG A 39 7.78 -16.35 1.03
N ARG A 40 7.17 -16.66 2.18
CA ARG A 40 5.80 -16.26 2.49
C ARG A 40 5.68 -14.76 2.75
N ASN A 41 6.67 -14.15 3.41
CA ASN A 41 6.71 -12.71 3.63
C ASN A 41 6.96 -11.95 2.32
N LEU A 42 7.84 -12.44 1.44
CA LEU A 42 8.04 -11.84 0.12
C LEU A 42 6.78 -11.93 -0.75
N LEU A 43 6.07 -13.05 -0.72
CA LEU A 43 4.82 -13.19 -1.46
C LEU A 43 3.72 -12.27 -0.90
N ALA A 44 3.58 -12.13 0.42
CA ALA A 44 2.53 -11.29 1.01
C ALA A 44 2.89 -9.80 0.99
N PHE A 45 4.02 -9.42 1.59
CA PHE A 45 4.43 -8.02 1.74
C PHE A 45 5.14 -7.47 0.51
N GLY A 46 5.85 -8.30 -0.25
CA GLY A 46 6.48 -7.89 -1.51
C GLY A 46 5.44 -7.68 -2.60
N VAL A 47 4.61 -8.68 -2.90
CA VAL A 47 3.53 -8.53 -3.91
C VAL A 47 2.50 -7.51 -3.44
N GLY A 48 2.09 -7.56 -2.16
CA GLY A 48 1.17 -6.59 -1.59
C GLY A 48 1.70 -5.16 -1.67
N GLY A 49 2.98 -4.95 -1.36
CA GLY A 49 3.63 -3.63 -1.45
C GLY A 49 3.77 -3.10 -2.87
N VAL A 50 3.88 -3.99 -3.88
CA VAL A 50 3.85 -3.59 -5.29
C VAL A 50 2.43 -3.32 -5.75
N VAL A 51 1.43 -4.13 -5.40
CA VAL A 51 0.07 -4.00 -5.92
C VAL A 51 -0.72 -2.87 -5.24
N ALA A 52 -0.58 -2.72 -3.92
CA ALA A 52 -1.30 -1.72 -3.13
C ALA A 52 -1.21 -0.27 -3.68
N PRO A 53 -0.02 0.27 -4.04
CA PRO A 53 0.07 1.64 -4.58
C PRO A 53 -0.66 1.83 -5.89
N PHE A 54 -0.60 0.87 -6.82
CA PHE A 54 -1.28 1.01 -8.11
C PHE A 54 -2.79 1.00 -7.94
N VAL A 55 -3.32 0.10 -7.09
CA VAL A 55 -4.75 0.03 -6.80
C VAL A 55 -5.21 1.28 -6.06
N GLY A 56 -4.46 1.73 -5.05
CA GLY A 56 -4.81 2.89 -4.25
C GLY A 56 -4.79 4.20 -5.03
N ILE A 57 -3.74 4.44 -5.82
CA ILE A 57 -3.65 5.64 -6.68
C ILE A 57 -4.81 5.66 -7.68
N LYS A 58 -5.14 4.52 -8.30
CA LYS A 58 -6.23 4.45 -9.28
C LYS A 58 -7.60 4.68 -8.65
N LEU A 59 -7.83 4.18 -7.43
CA LEU A 59 -9.06 4.46 -6.69
C LEU A 59 -9.17 5.94 -6.30
N ILE A 60 -8.07 6.56 -5.87
CA ILE A 60 -8.03 7.99 -5.54
C ILE A 60 -8.29 8.83 -6.79
N ASP A 61 -7.64 8.51 -7.91
CA ASP A 61 -7.84 9.21 -9.17
C ASP A 61 -9.29 9.11 -9.66
N LEU A 62 -9.90 7.91 -9.57
CA LEU A 62 -11.33 7.73 -9.90
C LEU A 62 -12.26 8.53 -8.98
N LEU A 63 -11.98 8.56 -7.66
CA LEU A 63 -12.77 9.35 -6.71
C LEU A 63 -12.66 10.85 -6.96
N VAL A 64 -11.44 11.35 -7.23
CA VAL A 64 -11.18 12.76 -7.53
C VAL A 64 -11.88 13.18 -8.83
N ASN A 65 -11.80 12.35 -9.88
CA ASN A 65 -12.51 12.57 -11.14
C ASN A 65 -14.03 12.51 -10.97
N ALA A 66 -14.56 11.55 -10.18
CA ALA A 66 -15.99 11.42 -9.93
C ALA A 66 -16.58 12.59 -9.11
N LEU A 67 -15.78 13.20 -8.25
CA LEU A 67 -16.15 14.39 -7.47
C LEU A 67 -15.99 15.70 -8.27
N GLY A 68 -15.52 15.65 -9.51
CA GLY A 68 -15.39 16.83 -10.39
C GLY A 68 -14.33 17.84 -9.95
N ILE A 69 -13.33 17.39 -9.19
CA ILE A 69 -12.28 18.25 -8.62
C ILE A 69 -11.09 18.38 -9.60
N ALA A 70 -11.16 17.73 -10.77
CA ALA A 70 -10.15 17.74 -11.84
C ALA A 70 -10.80 17.61 -13.23
#